data_AF-I3YF18-F1
#
_entry.id   AF-I3YF18-F1
#
_cell.length_a   1.000
_cell.length_b   1.000
_cell.length_c   1.000
_cell.angle_alpha   90.00
_cell.angle_beta   90.00
_cell.angle_gamma   90.00
#
_symmetry.space_group_name_H-M   'P 1'
#
loop_
_entity.id
_entity.type
_entity.pdbx_description
1 polymer ?
#
loop_
_entity_poly.entity_id
_entity_poly.type
_entity_poly.pdbx_seq_one_letter_code
_entity_poly.pdbx_strand_id
1 'polypeptide(L)'
;MTNDLKLPKTYKTLLMLALVFGPFYWLAFTEDGQRRTDLGLMFVLGNPEFNAALDAFNSGLTEARLRELFPKLRFQCATGANPFGDRLCGAGIGSFNQIPASSVTLFFLGEQLRAAKVVYRRSYHRTVREWARQRLALRDNSVHPALENRQDSREVMAEAVDDGALFVRDGELARTDEPALLWLSQAAIDTRR
;
A
#
# COMPACT_ATOMS: atom_id res chain seq x y z
N MET A 1 -27.14 13.48 -48.09
CA MET A 1 -27.38 12.03 -47.91
C MET A 1 -27.21 11.70 -46.45
N THR A 2 -28.30 11.76 -45.69
CA THR A 2 -28.35 11.36 -44.28
C THR A 2 -28.62 9.86 -44.24
N ASN A 3 -27.59 9.06 -43.96
CA ASN A 3 -27.75 7.63 -43.75
C ASN A 3 -28.49 7.42 -42.43
N ASP A 4 -29.80 7.23 -42.53
CA ASP A 4 -30.68 6.88 -41.42
C ASP A 4 -30.38 5.41 -41.05
N LEU A 5 -29.37 5.18 -40.18
CA LEU A 5 -29.11 3.87 -39.63
C LEU A 5 -30.28 3.48 -38.71
N LYS A 6 -31.31 2.84 -39.29
CA LYS A 6 -32.37 2.17 -38.53
C LYS A 6 -31.77 0.93 -37.86
N LEU A 7 -31.16 1.13 -36.69
CA LEU A 7 -30.74 0.00 -35.86
C LEU A 7 -31.95 -0.89 -35.57
N PRO A 8 -31.85 -2.22 -35.78
CA PRO A 8 -32.91 -3.15 -35.41
C PRO A 8 -33.25 -2.96 -33.93
N LYS A 9 -34.55 -3.06 -33.59
CA LYS A 9 -35.06 -2.81 -32.23
C LYS A 9 -34.30 -3.63 -31.17
N THR A 10 -33.93 -4.87 -31.52
CA THR A 10 -33.09 -5.77 -30.71
C THR A 10 -31.70 -5.21 -30.42
N TYR A 11 -31.05 -4.61 -31.41
CA TYR A 11 -29.73 -4.00 -31.27
C TYR A 11 -29.79 -2.75 -30.39
N LYS A 12 -30.83 -1.92 -30.55
CA LYS A 12 -31.07 -0.76 -29.67
C LYS A 12 -31.32 -1.19 -28.22
N THR A 13 -32.09 -2.26 -28.00
CA THR A 13 -32.35 -2.81 -26.67
C THR A 13 -31.08 -3.39 -26.05
N LEU A 14 -30.30 -4.19 -26.80
CA LEU A 14 -29.03 -4.74 -26.31
C LEU A 14 -28.02 -3.65 -25.98
N LEU A 15 -27.94 -2.59 -26.78
CA LEU A 15 -27.04 -1.47 -26.53
C LEU A 15 -27.47 -0.66 -25.30
N MET A 16 -28.77 -0.43 -25.10
CA MET A 16 -29.30 0.15 -23.86
C MET A 16 -29.00 -0.74 -22.65
N LEU A 17 -29.14 -2.05 -22.80
CA LEU A 17 -28.88 -3.01 -21.74
C LEU A 17 -27.38 -3.04 -21.39
N ALA A 18 -26.50 -3.03 -22.39
CA ALA A 18 -25.05 -2.90 -22.19
C ALA A 18 -24.67 -1.55 -21.56
N LEU A 19 -25.34 -0.45 -21.94
CA LEU A 19 -25.11 0.88 -21.35
C LEU A 19 -25.47 0.90 -19.86
N VAL A 20 -26.56 0.24 -19.47
CA VAL A 20 -27.03 0.21 -18.08
C VAL A 20 -26.24 -0.81 -17.26
N PHE A 21 -26.13 -2.06 -17.71
CA PHE A 21 -25.51 -3.14 -16.95
C PHE A 21 -23.98 -3.19 -17.08
N GLY A 22 -23.42 -2.67 -18.17
CA GLY A 22 -21.98 -2.67 -18.42
C GLY A 22 -21.17 -2.02 -17.28
N PRO A 23 -21.52 -0.80 -16.82
CA PRO A 23 -20.84 -0.17 -15.68
C PRO A 23 -20.91 -1.00 -14.39
N PHE A 24 -22.07 -1.60 -14.06
CA PHE A 24 -22.22 -2.44 -12.87
C PHE A 24 -21.44 -3.75 -12.99
N TYR A 25 -21.49 -4.39 -14.15
CA TYR A 25 -20.71 -5.58 -14.45
C TYR A 25 -19.21 -5.27 -14.32
N TRP A 26 -18.76 -4.14 -14.86
CA TRP A 26 -17.38 -3.69 -14.73
C TRP A 26 -17.00 -3.47 -13.27
N LEU A 27 -17.81 -2.75 -12.49
CA LEU A 27 -17.56 -2.52 -11.06
C LEU A 27 -17.53 -3.81 -10.23
N ALA A 28 -18.37 -4.80 -10.55
CA ALA A 28 -18.51 -6.02 -9.77
C ALA A 28 -17.52 -7.12 -10.17
N PHE A 29 -17.13 -7.22 -11.44
CA PHE A 29 -16.40 -8.37 -11.99
C PHE A 29 -15.00 -8.05 -12.50
N THR A 30 -14.57 -6.79 -12.51
CA THR A 30 -13.17 -6.43 -12.81
C THR A 30 -12.40 -6.10 -11.54
N GLU A 31 -11.10 -6.41 -11.51
CA GLU A 31 -10.22 -6.11 -10.37
C GLU A 31 -10.18 -4.59 -10.09
N ASP A 32 -10.09 -3.77 -11.13
CA ASP A 32 -10.17 -2.30 -11.03
C ASP A 32 -11.51 -1.81 -10.48
N GLY A 33 -12.61 -2.40 -10.95
CA GLY A 33 -13.96 -2.08 -10.51
C GLY A 33 -14.18 -2.40 -9.04
N GLN A 34 -13.74 -3.59 -8.60
CA GLN A 34 -13.82 -4.02 -7.21
C GLN A 34 -12.97 -3.11 -6.32
N ARG A 35 -11.74 -2.78 -6.76
CA ARG A 35 -10.86 -1.86 -6.04
C ARG A 35 -11.50 -0.48 -5.87
N ARG A 36 -12.10 0.09 -6.92
CA ARG A 36 -12.78 1.39 -6.83
C ARG A 36 -14.01 1.34 -5.92
N THR A 37 -14.76 0.25 -5.96
CA THR A 37 -15.91 0.03 -5.07
C THR A 37 -15.46 -0.06 -3.61
N ASP A 38 -14.42 -0.84 -3.33
CA ASP A 38 -13.84 -0.99 -1.98
C ASP A 38 -13.30 0.34 -1.44
N LEU A 39 -12.58 1.11 -2.27
CA LEU A 39 -12.07 2.43 -1.89
C LEU A 39 -13.23 3.41 -1.63
N GLY A 40 -14.23 3.44 -2.49
CA GLY A 40 -15.43 4.25 -2.31
C GLY A 40 -16.17 3.88 -1.03
N LEU A 41 -16.29 2.59 -0.73
CA LEU A 41 -16.91 2.10 0.50
C LEU A 41 -16.10 2.49 1.73
N MET A 42 -14.76 2.40 1.72
CA MET A 42 -13.90 2.85 2.83
C MET A 42 -14.00 4.35 3.07
N PHE A 43 -14.08 5.15 1.99
CA PHE A 43 -14.30 6.59 2.07
C PHE A 43 -15.64 6.92 2.74
N VAL A 44 -16.72 6.22 2.34
CA VAL A 44 -18.05 6.36 2.95
C VAL A 44 -18.07 5.88 4.41
N LEU A 45 -17.34 4.81 4.73
CA LEU A 45 -17.17 4.29 6.09
C LEU A 45 -16.29 5.19 6.99
N GLY A 46 -15.72 6.27 6.44
CA GLY A 46 -14.97 7.27 7.19
C GLY A 46 -13.54 6.86 7.56
N ASN A 47 -12.98 5.82 6.94
CA ASN A 47 -11.60 5.44 7.18
C ASN A 47 -10.65 6.31 6.33
N PRO A 48 -9.76 7.08 6.94
CA PRO A 48 -8.88 8.00 6.22
C PRO A 48 -7.84 7.27 5.37
N GLU A 49 -7.46 7.88 4.24
CA GLU A 49 -6.42 7.36 3.35
C GLU A 49 -5.02 7.70 3.87
N PHE A 50 -4.08 6.80 3.66
CA PHE A 50 -2.65 7.00 3.91
C PHE A 50 -1.87 6.91 2.59
N ASN A 51 -1.86 8.01 1.85
CA ASN A 51 -1.14 8.10 0.57
C ASN A 51 0.31 8.54 0.80
N ALA A 52 1.10 7.67 1.41
CA ALA A 52 2.49 7.93 1.73
C ALA A 52 3.44 7.30 0.69
N ALA A 53 4.40 8.08 0.21
CA ALA A 53 5.53 7.56 -0.55
C ALA A 53 6.53 6.87 0.39
N LEU A 54 6.24 5.63 0.81
CA LEU A 54 7.13 4.86 1.71
C LEU A 54 8.54 4.72 1.13
N ASP A 55 8.70 4.76 -0.20
CA ASP A 55 10.00 4.73 -0.87
C ASP A 55 10.81 6.02 -0.70
N ALA A 56 10.17 7.11 -0.30
CA ALA A 56 10.79 8.40 0.01
C ALA A 56 10.83 8.68 1.53
N PHE A 57 10.43 7.70 2.35
CA PHE A 57 10.59 7.82 3.79
C PHE A 57 12.08 7.85 4.14
N ASN A 58 12.40 8.63 5.16
CA ASN A 58 13.74 8.74 5.69
C ASN A 58 13.69 8.91 7.21
N SER A 59 14.83 8.66 7.82
CA SER A 59 15.08 8.74 9.26
C SER A 59 14.93 10.14 9.84
N GLY A 60 14.94 11.18 9.01
CA GLY A 60 14.64 12.55 9.41
C GLY A 60 13.14 12.83 9.59
N LEU A 61 12.26 11.91 9.20
CA LEU A 61 10.81 12.08 9.35
C LEU A 61 10.41 11.93 10.82
N THR A 62 9.83 12.99 11.40
CA THR A 62 9.40 13.02 12.80
C THR A 62 7.91 12.75 12.95
N GLU A 63 7.50 12.38 14.18
CA GLU A 63 6.08 12.22 14.52
C GLU A 63 5.28 13.52 14.26
N ALA A 64 5.83 14.67 14.65
CA ALA A 64 5.18 15.97 14.45
C ALA A 64 4.93 16.21 12.95
N ARG A 65 5.94 15.94 12.11
CA ARG A 65 5.80 16.10 10.66
C ARG A 65 4.79 15.13 10.07
N LEU A 66 4.73 13.89 10.54
CA LEU A 66 3.74 12.90 10.08
C LEU A 66 2.31 13.31 10.44
N ARG A 67 2.09 13.91 11.61
CA ARG A 67 0.78 14.45 12.00
C ARG A 67 0.35 15.64 11.13
N GLU A 68 1.29 16.49 10.74
CA GLU A 68 1.03 17.59 9.80
C GLU A 68 0.68 17.09 8.40
N LEU A 69 1.38 16.07 7.90
CA LEU A 69 1.16 15.50 6.57
C LEU A 69 -0.15 14.72 6.49
N PHE A 70 -0.55 14.08 7.59
CA PHE A 70 -1.74 13.23 7.66
C PHE A 70 -2.67 13.64 8.81
N PRO A 71 -3.25 14.86 8.79
CA PRO A 71 -4.01 15.40 9.92
C PRO A 71 -5.35 14.67 10.16
N LYS A 72 -5.82 13.92 9.16
CA LYS A 72 -7.02 13.08 9.26
C LYS A 72 -6.76 11.75 9.98
N LEU A 73 -5.49 11.34 10.12
CA LEU A 73 -5.12 10.12 10.83
C LEU A 73 -5.06 10.39 12.33
N ARG A 74 -5.84 9.62 13.09
CA ARG A 74 -5.80 9.64 14.55
C ARG A 74 -4.72 8.69 15.05
N PHE A 75 -3.48 9.17 15.12
CA PHE A 75 -2.37 8.40 15.67
C PHE A 75 -2.53 8.20 17.18
N GLN A 76 -2.54 6.95 17.61
CA GLN A 76 -2.48 6.53 19.00
C GLN A 76 -1.04 6.09 19.27
N CYS A 77 -0.35 6.84 20.12
CA CYS A 77 1.07 6.61 20.39
C CYS A 77 1.30 6.07 21.79
N ALA A 78 2.21 5.11 21.91
CA ALA A 78 2.66 4.54 23.16
C ALA A 78 4.18 4.63 23.24
N THR A 79 4.68 4.98 24.42
CA THR A 79 6.10 4.91 24.75
C THR A 79 6.41 3.52 25.30
N GLY A 80 7.50 2.92 24.86
CA GLY A 80 7.94 1.60 25.28
C GLY A 80 8.97 1.00 24.33
N ALA A 81 9.93 0.28 24.91
CA ALA A 81 10.93 -0.47 24.15
C ALA A 81 10.24 -1.45 23.19
N ASN A 82 10.62 -1.39 21.92
CA ASN A 82 10.08 -2.22 20.86
C ASN A 82 11.21 -2.60 19.87
N PRO A 83 10.98 -3.55 18.94
CA PRO A 83 12.03 -4.06 18.06
C PRO A 83 12.70 -3.03 17.13
N PHE A 84 12.17 -1.81 17.05
CA PHE A 84 12.65 -0.74 16.17
C PHE A 84 12.88 0.59 16.91
N GLY A 85 12.74 0.64 18.23
CA GLY A 85 13.00 1.85 19.01
C GLY A 85 12.31 1.89 20.38
N ASP A 86 11.96 3.09 20.83
CA ASP A 86 11.41 3.39 22.16
C ASP A 86 9.99 3.96 22.12
N ARG A 87 9.43 4.15 20.92
CA ARG A 87 8.10 4.68 20.72
C ARG A 87 7.43 4.10 19.48
N LEU A 88 6.12 3.91 19.56
CA LEU A 88 5.30 3.49 18.43
C LEU A 88 4.02 4.31 18.33
N CYS A 89 3.56 4.55 17.11
CA CYS A 89 2.31 5.25 16.81
C CYS A 89 1.50 4.45 15.79
N GLY A 90 0.29 4.04 16.17
CA GLY A 90 -0.63 3.31 15.30
C GLY A 90 -1.83 4.14 14.87
N ALA A 91 -2.32 3.95 13.66
CA ALA A 91 -3.59 4.51 13.20
C ALA A 91 -4.34 3.51 12.31
N GLY A 92 -5.67 3.52 12.39
CA GLY A 92 -6.55 2.86 11.42
C GLY A 92 -6.59 3.65 10.12
N ILE A 93 -6.51 2.95 8.98
CA ILE A 93 -6.55 3.54 7.64
C ILE A 93 -7.53 2.76 6.76
N GLY A 94 -8.07 3.41 5.72
CA GLY A 94 -8.92 2.74 4.73
C GLY A 94 -8.14 2.26 3.51
N SER A 95 -7.05 2.94 3.19
CA SER A 95 -6.20 2.63 2.05
C SER A 95 -4.77 3.12 2.25
N PHE A 96 -3.84 2.47 1.57
CA PHE A 96 -2.46 2.86 1.40
C PHE A 96 -2.16 2.99 -0.09
N ASN A 97 -1.87 4.19 -0.58
CA ASN A 97 -1.62 4.44 -2.01
C ASN A 97 -2.67 3.79 -2.94
N GLN A 98 -3.94 4.02 -2.62
CA GLN A 98 -5.11 3.42 -3.30
C GLN A 98 -5.20 1.88 -3.18
N ILE A 99 -4.40 1.22 -2.37
CA ILE A 99 -4.53 -0.21 -2.06
C ILE A 99 -5.30 -0.34 -0.74
N PRO A 100 -6.42 -1.07 -0.67
CA PRO A 100 -7.17 -1.23 0.56
C PRO A 100 -6.31 -1.76 1.72
N ALA A 101 -6.33 -1.01 2.82
CA ALA A 101 -5.52 -1.28 4.00
C ALA A 101 -6.34 -1.09 5.28
N SER A 102 -5.79 -1.53 6.41
CA SER A 102 -6.50 -1.56 7.68
C SER A 102 -5.78 -0.76 8.76
N SER A 103 -4.45 -0.78 8.78
CA SER A 103 -3.69 0.01 9.74
C SER A 103 -2.31 0.38 9.24
N VAL A 104 -1.77 1.44 9.83
CA VAL A 104 -0.35 1.80 9.77
C VAL A 104 0.20 1.86 11.18
N THR A 105 1.41 1.35 11.38
CA THR A 105 2.20 1.46 12.61
C THR A 105 3.55 2.08 12.27
N LEU A 106 3.91 3.14 12.98
CA LEU A 106 5.16 3.87 12.83
C LEU A 106 6.00 3.64 14.08
N PHE A 107 7.27 3.34 13.89
CA PHE A 107 8.21 3.07 14.98
C PHE A 107 9.29 4.13 15.01
N PHE A 108 9.55 4.69 16.18
CA PHE A 108 10.50 5.76 16.40
C PHE A 108 11.53 5.35 17.44
N LEU A 109 12.75 5.86 17.25
CA LEU A 109 13.79 5.89 18.27
C LEU A 109 14.13 7.36 18.54
N GLY A 110 13.76 7.86 19.72
CA GLY A 110 13.68 9.30 19.95
C GLY A 110 12.63 9.92 19.02
N GLU A 111 13.01 10.94 18.25
CA GLU A 111 12.12 11.60 17.28
C GLU A 111 12.23 11.05 15.85
N GLN A 112 13.16 10.12 15.60
CA GLN A 112 13.48 9.65 14.26
C GLN A 112 12.70 8.40 13.89
N LEU A 113 12.07 8.41 12.71
CA LEU A 113 11.37 7.23 12.19
C LEU A 113 12.38 6.13 11.82
N ARG A 114 12.15 4.92 12.35
CA ARG A 114 12.99 3.74 12.13
C ARG A 114 12.31 2.69 11.28
N ALA A 115 11.00 2.56 11.41
CA ALA A 115 10.22 1.60 10.65
C ALA A 115 8.79 2.08 10.44
N ALA A 116 8.16 1.59 9.38
CA ALA A 116 6.74 1.75 9.12
C ALA A 116 6.15 0.42 8.66
N LYS A 117 5.10 -0.06 9.34
CA LYS A 117 4.35 -1.25 8.97
C LYS A 117 2.97 -0.84 8.49
N VAL A 118 2.62 -1.22 7.27
CA VAL A 118 1.26 -1.08 6.73
C VAL A 118 0.64 -2.46 6.64
N VAL A 119 -0.50 -2.65 7.30
CA VAL A 119 -1.29 -3.89 7.21
C VAL A 119 -2.36 -3.68 6.15
N TYR A 120 -2.25 -4.43 5.05
CA TYR A 120 -3.17 -4.38 3.92
C TYR A 120 -4.19 -5.52 3.96
N ARG A 121 -5.23 -5.46 3.13
CA ARG A 121 -6.18 -6.58 3.01
C ARG A 121 -5.56 -7.74 2.25
N ARG A 122 -5.66 -8.96 2.80
CA ARG A 122 -5.06 -10.18 2.23
C ARG A 122 -5.35 -10.41 0.74
N SER A 123 -6.56 -10.10 0.28
CA SER A 123 -6.96 -10.22 -1.13
C SER A 123 -6.09 -9.39 -2.09
N TYR A 124 -5.46 -8.33 -1.59
CA TYR A 124 -4.60 -7.42 -2.36
C TYR A 124 -3.11 -7.76 -2.24
N HIS A 125 -2.74 -8.91 -1.66
CA HIS A 125 -1.34 -9.30 -1.49
C HIS A 125 -0.56 -9.32 -2.80
N ARG A 126 -1.16 -9.87 -3.86
CA ARG A 126 -0.57 -9.88 -5.20
C ARG A 126 -0.32 -8.45 -5.70
N THR A 127 -1.32 -7.57 -5.59
CA THR A 127 -1.23 -6.16 -5.97
C THR A 127 -0.12 -5.43 -5.22
N VAL A 128 0.04 -5.67 -3.91
CA VAL A 128 1.11 -5.06 -3.10
C VAL A 128 2.49 -5.55 -3.53
N ARG A 129 2.65 -6.86 -3.80
CA ARG A 129 3.91 -7.41 -4.31
C ARG A 129 4.28 -6.80 -5.65
N GLU A 130 3.32 -6.70 -6.57
CA GLU A 130 3.53 -6.07 -7.88
C GLU A 130 3.86 -4.57 -7.75
N TRP A 131 3.16 -3.84 -6.87
CA TRP A 131 3.46 -2.44 -6.57
C TRP A 131 4.89 -2.25 -6.03
N ALA A 132 5.30 -3.09 -5.08
CA ALA A 132 6.65 -3.03 -4.51
C ALA A 132 7.72 -3.31 -5.57
N ARG A 133 7.51 -4.30 -6.45
CA ARG A 133 8.41 -4.60 -7.59
C ARG A 133 8.48 -3.46 -8.60
N GLN A 134 7.33 -2.90 -8.99
CA GLN A 134 7.27 -1.83 -9.99
C GLN A 134 7.97 -0.55 -9.53
N ARG A 135 7.97 -0.27 -8.23
CA ARG A 135 8.62 0.92 -7.67
C ARG A 135 10.14 0.92 -7.90
N LEU A 136 10.75 -0.25 -8.09
CA LEU A 136 12.19 -0.42 -8.37
C LEU A 136 12.52 -0.30 -9.84
N ALA A 137 11.67 -0.81 -10.73
CA ALA A 137 11.86 -0.71 -12.18
C ALA A 137 11.92 0.75 -12.65
N LEU A 138 11.29 1.66 -11.90
CA LEU A 138 11.34 3.11 -12.14
C LEU A 138 12.59 3.80 -11.57
N ARG A 139 13.41 3.12 -10.76
CA ARG A 139 14.56 3.68 -10.02
C ARG A 139 15.92 3.10 -10.43
N ASP A 140 15.98 2.26 -11.47
CA ASP A 140 17.18 1.57 -12.00
C ASP A 140 18.31 2.50 -12.54
N ASN A 141 18.29 3.79 -12.19
CA ASN A 141 19.37 4.74 -12.45
C ASN A 141 20.17 5.13 -11.19
N SER A 142 19.91 4.53 -10.02
CA SER A 142 20.60 4.88 -8.77
C SER A 142 20.86 3.67 -7.87
N VAL A 143 22.01 3.03 -8.11
CA VAL A 143 22.60 1.86 -7.43
C VAL A 143 22.67 2.03 -5.90
N HIS A 144 22.17 1.05 -5.12
CA HIS A 144 22.54 0.82 -3.71
C HIS A 144 22.81 -0.69 -3.47
N PRO A 145 24.05 -1.11 -3.13
CA PRO A 145 24.46 -2.52 -3.12
C PRO A 145 24.30 -3.22 -1.75
N ALA A 146 23.29 -2.87 -0.93
CA ALA A 146 23.24 -3.32 0.47
C ALA A 146 22.42 -4.60 0.74
N LEU A 147 21.63 -5.10 -0.22
CA LEU A 147 20.70 -6.22 0.00
C LEU A 147 21.04 -7.52 -0.74
N GLU A 148 22.09 -7.56 -1.58
CA GLU A 148 22.43 -8.75 -2.38
C GLU A 148 22.70 -10.02 -1.54
N ASN A 149 23.04 -9.88 -0.26
CA ASN A 149 23.43 -11.02 0.57
C ASN A 149 22.30 -11.61 1.44
N ARG A 150 21.02 -11.29 1.17
CA ARG A 150 19.86 -11.83 1.90
C ARG A 150 18.95 -12.71 1.03
N GLN A 151 19.54 -13.38 0.04
CA GLN A 151 18.88 -14.33 -0.86
C GLN A 151 18.47 -15.66 -0.21
N ASP A 152 18.78 -15.88 1.07
CA ASP A 152 18.53 -17.15 1.74
C ASP A 152 17.11 -17.31 2.33
N SER A 153 16.32 -16.24 2.34
CA SER A 153 14.91 -16.29 2.73
C SER A 153 14.00 -16.22 1.50
N ARG A 154 13.80 -17.36 0.83
CA ARG A 154 12.84 -17.53 -0.30
C ARG A 154 11.39 -17.08 0.00
N GLU A 155 11.10 -16.69 1.24
CA GLU A 155 9.78 -16.28 1.70
C GLU A 155 9.60 -14.76 1.86
N VAL A 156 10.64 -13.93 1.73
CA VAL A 156 10.54 -12.48 1.92
C VAL A 156 11.25 -11.74 0.80
N MET A 157 10.49 -10.92 0.08
CA MET A 157 11.00 -9.99 -0.91
C MET A 157 11.49 -8.73 -0.18
N ALA A 158 12.74 -8.36 -0.40
CA ALA A 158 13.38 -7.19 0.20
C ALA A 158 13.90 -6.27 -0.91
N GLU A 159 13.55 -5.01 -0.83
CA GLU A 159 13.72 -4.06 -1.93
C GLU A 159 14.31 -2.75 -1.41
N ALA A 160 15.45 -2.33 -1.96
CA ALA A 160 16.14 -1.12 -1.50
C ALA A 160 15.35 0.15 -1.87
N VAL A 161 15.35 1.13 -0.97
CA VAL A 161 14.78 2.47 -1.18
C VAL A 161 15.77 3.54 -0.71
N ASP A 162 15.44 4.83 -0.90
CA ASP A 162 16.40 5.94 -0.68
C ASP A 162 17.05 5.93 0.72
N ASP A 163 16.27 5.63 1.76
CA ASP A 163 16.78 5.41 3.11
C ASP A 163 16.24 4.08 3.63
N GLY A 164 16.94 2.99 3.28
CA GLY A 164 16.73 1.65 3.80
C GLY A 164 16.07 0.69 2.82
N ALA A 165 15.05 -0.05 3.26
CA ALA A 165 14.44 -1.11 2.45
C ALA A 165 12.96 -1.38 2.77
N LEU A 166 12.21 -1.78 1.76
CA LEU A 166 10.87 -2.34 1.83
C LEU A 166 10.92 -3.87 1.91
N PHE A 167 10.06 -4.47 2.71
CA PHE A 167 9.94 -5.90 2.92
C PHE A 167 8.48 -6.31 2.79
N VAL A 168 8.23 -7.37 2.03
CA VAL A 168 6.91 -8.00 1.89
C VAL A 168 7.10 -9.51 1.75
N ARG A 169 6.15 -10.30 2.26
CA ARG A 169 6.15 -11.75 2.03
C ARG A 169 6.21 -12.04 0.53
N ASP A 170 7.12 -12.92 0.13
CA ASP A 170 7.16 -13.46 -1.23
C ASP A 170 6.36 -14.76 -1.31
N GLY A 171 5.68 -14.99 -2.43
CA GLY A 171 4.79 -16.14 -2.60
C GLY A 171 3.35 -15.90 -2.11
N GLU A 172 2.71 -16.96 -1.61
CA GLU A 172 1.35 -16.90 -1.04
C GLU A 172 1.40 -16.73 0.49
N LEU A 173 0.41 -16.02 1.03
CA LEU A 173 0.25 -15.87 2.48
C LEU A 173 -0.44 -17.12 3.06
N ALA A 174 0.19 -17.80 4.02
CA ALA A 174 -0.47 -18.83 4.81
C ALA A 174 -1.62 -18.24 5.62
N ARG A 175 -2.65 -19.02 6.03
CA ARG A 175 -3.85 -18.49 6.71
C ARG A 175 -3.55 -17.66 7.97
N THR A 176 -2.45 -17.98 8.65
CA THR A 176 -1.98 -17.31 9.87
C THR A 176 -1.10 -16.09 9.61
N ASP A 177 -0.64 -15.88 8.37
CA ASP A 177 0.27 -14.78 8.04
C ASP A 177 -0.44 -13.41 8.13
N GLU A 178 0.25 -12.41 8.68
CA GLU A 178 -0.23 -11.03 8.62
C GLU A 178 0.10 -10.44 7.23
N PRO A 179 -0.89 -9.95 6.45
CA PRO A 179 -0.67 -9.25 5.19
C PRO A 179 -0.05 -7.86 5.44
N ALA A 180 1.27 -7.81 5.60
CA ALA A 180 1.99 -6.59 5.94
C ALA A 180 3.06 -6.21 4.90
N LEU A 181 3.21 -4.90 4.71
CA LEU A 181 4.32 -4.25 4.02
C LEU A 181 5.12 -3.49 5.08
N LEU A 182 6.42 -3.73 5.14
CA LEU A 182 7.30 -3.14 6.15
C LEU A 182 8.39 -2.31 5.47
N TRP A 183 8.50 -1.04 5.82
CA TRP A 183 9.66 -0.22 5.52
C TRP A 183 10.56 -0.16 6.74
N LEU A 184 11.87 -0.32 6.54
CA LEU A 184 12.91 -0.11 7.55
C LEU A 184 13.89 0.93 7.05
N SER A 185 14.27 1.89 7.89
CA SER A 185 15.31 2.87 7.54
C SER A 185 16.70 2.23 7.51
N GLN A 186 17.65 2.85 6.82
CA GLN A 186 19.02 2.32 6.74
C GLN A 186 19.64 2.18 8.14
N ALA A 187 19.43 3.16 9.00
CA ALA A 187 19.92 3.13 10.38
C ALA A 187 19.28 2.01 11.23
N ALA A 188 18.04 1.59 10.94
CA ALA A 188 17.41 0.44 11.59
C ALA A 188 17.96 -0.91 11.08
N ILE A 189 18.46 -0.93 9.84
CA ILE A 189 19.11 -2.09 9.24
C ILE A 189 20.54 -2.25 9.77
N ASP A 190 21.31 -1.15 9.83
CA ASP A 190 22.72 -1.15 10.26
C ASP A 190 22.89 -1.56 11.72
N THR A 191 21.95 -1.17 12.59
CA THR A 191 21.95 -1.57 14.02
C THR A 191 21.71 -3.05 14.26
N ARG A 192 21.38 -3.83 13.22
CA ARG A 192 21.18 -5.29 13.29
C ARG A 192 22.30 -6.11 12.65
N ARG A 193 23.35 -5.49 12.11
CA ARG A 193 24.59 -6.18 11.71
C ARG A 193 25.53 -6.29 12.90
#